data_AF-A0A821YXG4-F1
#
_entry.id   AF-A0A821YXG4-F1
#
_cell.length_a   1.000
_cell.length_b   1.000
_cell.length_c   1.000
_cell.angle_alpha   90.00
_cell.angle_beta   90.00
_cell.angle_gamma   90.00
#
_symmetry.space_group_name_H-M   'P 1'
#
loop_
_entity.id
_entity.type
_entity.pdbx_description
1 polymer ?
#
loop_
_entity_poly.entity_id
_entity_poly.type
_entity_poly.pdbx_seq_one_letter_code
_entity_poly.pdbx_strand_id
1 'polypeptide(L)'
;MYFFKIAYCYIRTTSKPSTPNNRPNRLHIKNDEKPKTPKPSFEEEQQELQKSLSKDWCDKMDNEEAEEKKLHSFVLYLKQFSVHENKTTEELLGSIECCPKELVRRQKEISKGKLSKVYEAYASTIPRKSRTRQHPRTPCKYAKMSRRGFDGAIKAWRRKLHEFGAE
;
A
#
# COMPACT_ATOMS: atom_id res chain seq x y z
N MET A 1 20.47 3.20 -13.43
CA MET A 1 20.84 2.80 -12.05
C MET A 1 19.97 3.40 -10.93
N TYR A 2 18.95 4.23 -11.20
CA TYR A 2 18.07 4.83 -10.16
C TYR A 2 16.78 4.05 -9.89
N PHE A 3 16.22 3.37 -10.89
CA PHE A 3 15.12 2.42 -10.69
C PHE A 3 15.52 1.32 -9.70
N PHE A 4 16.75 0.84 -9.80
CA PHE A 4 17.24 -0.22 -8.93
C PHE A 4 17.28 0.13 -7.45
N LYS A 5 17.45 1.38 -7.01
CA LYS A 5 17.52 1.72 -5.56
C LYS A 5 16.13 1.86 -4.92
N ILE A 6 15.18 2.48 -5.62
CA ILE A 6 13.79 2.61 -5.13
C ILE A 6 13.07 1.25 -5.24
N ALA A 7 13.29 0.53 -6.35
CA ALA A 7 12.87 -0.87 -6.47
C ALA A 7 13.63 -1.79 -5.51
N TYR A 8 14.94 -1.60 -5.24
CA TYR A 8 15.66 -2.41 -4.24
C TYR A 8 15.07 -2.26 -2.85
N CYS A 9 14.69 -1.05 -2.44
CA CYS A 9 14.12 -0.84 -1.11
C CYS A 9 12.76 -1.55 -0.96
N TYR A 10 12.03 -1.71 -2.06
CA TYR A 10 10.80 -2.51 -2.14
C TYR A 10 11.10 -4.02 -2.18
N ILE A 11 12.00 -4.47 -3.06
CA ILE A 11 12.34 -5.89 -3.33
C ILE A 11 13.13 -6.55 -2.18
N ARG A 12 14.06 -5.87 -1.51
CA ARG A 12 14.86 -6.47 -0.41
C ARG A 12 14.06 -6.76 0.87
N THR A 13 12.86 -6.19 1.00
CA THR A 13 12.00 -6.40 2.18
C THR A 13 11.03 -7.55 2.03
N THR A 14 10.80 -8.03 0.79
CA THR A 14 9.95 -9.18 0.49
C THR A 14 10.74 -10.48 0.32
N SER A 15 12.07 -10.42 0.24
CA SER A 15 12.93 -11.59 0.07
C SER A 15 13.62 -12.04 1.39
N LYS A 16 12.90 -12.79 2.22
CA LYS A 16 13.50 -13.87 3.04
C LYS A 16 12.55 -15.07 3.08
N PRO A 17 12.93 -16.24 2.54
CA PRO A 17 12.25 -17.49 2.87
C PRO A 17 12.83 -18.00 4.20
N SER A 18 12.06 -17.90 5.28
CA SER A 18 12.33 -18.69 6.49
C SER A 18 11.41 -19.91 6.47
N THR A 19 11.97 -21.05 6.11
CA THR A 19 11.35 -22.37 6.34
C THR A 19 11.19 -22.60 7.84
N PRO A 20 9.99 -22.92 8.35
CA PRO A 20 9.86 -23.59 9.62
C PRO A 20 10.07 -25.09 9.37
N ASN A 21 11.30 -25.56 9.58
CA ASN A 21 11.58 -26.98 9.71
C ASN A 21 11.23 -27.35 11.17
N ASN A 22 9.97 -27.72 11.42
CA ASN A 22 9.60 -28.37 12.66
C ASN A 22 8.60 -29.49 12.38
N ARG A 23 9.15 -30.70 12.41
CA ARG A 23 8.47 -31.98 12.19
C ARG A 23 7.52 -32.21 13.39
N PRO A 24 6.19 -32.21 13.22
CA PRO A 24 5.30 -32.45 14.34
C PRO A 24 5.44 -33.91 14.80
N ASN A 25 5.50 -34.05 16.12
CA ASN A 25 5.54 -35.32 16.84
C ASN A 25 4.35 -36.19 16.42
N ARG A 26 4.61 -37.45 16.06
CA ARG A 26 3.60 -38.44 15.68
C ARG A 26 2.73 -38.77 16.89
N LEU A 27 1.63 -38.04 17.07
CA LEU A 27 0.49 -38.51 17.86
C LEU A 27 -0.33 -39.43 16.96
N HIS A 28 -0.52 -40.68 17.40
CA HIS A 28 -1.44 -41.63 16.79
C HIS A 28 -2.87 -41.09 16.91
N ILE A 29 -3.33 -40.43 15.85
CA ILE A 29 -4.76 -40.16 15.64
C ILE A 29 -5.32 -41.40 14.97
N LYS A 30 -6.35 -41.98 15.62
CA LYS A 30 -7.09 -43.15 15.13
C LYS A 30 -7.67 -42.83 13.74
N ASN A 31 -7.70 -43.84 12.88
CA ASN A 31 -8.29 -43.75 11.55
C ASN A 31 -9.78 -43.42 11.68
N ASP A 32 -10.14 -42.16 11.52
CA ASP A 32 -11.49 -41.79 11.12
C ASP A 32 -11.50 -41.78 9.59
N GLU A 33 -12.31 -42.68 9.02
CA GLU A 33 -12.46 -42.85 7.57
C GLU A 33 -12.84 -41.51 6.92
N LYS A 34 -11.92 -40.94 6.15
CA LYS A 34 -12.19 -39.78 5.32
C LYS A 34 -13.30 -40.14 4.32
N PRO A 35 -14.40 -39.37 4.21
CA PRO A 35 -15.37 -39.59 3.15
C PRO A 35 -14.66 -39.48 1.81
N LYS A 36 -14.76 -40.52 0.98
CA LYS A 36 -14.21 -40.54 -0.38
C LYS A 36 -14.96 -39.50 -1.20
N THR A 37 -14.44 -38.27 -1.26
CA THR A 37 -14.83 -37.32 -2.29
C THR A 37 -14.43 -37.92 -3.64
N PRO A 38 -15.29 -37.87 -4.68
CA PRO A 38 -14.92 -38.29 -6.02
C PRO A 38 -13.63 -37.59 -6.45
N LYS A 39 -12.70 -38.32 -7.09
CA LYS A 39 -11.58 -37.66 -7.77
C LYS A 39 -12.19 -36.70 -8.80
N PRO A 40 -11.83 -35.40 -8.80
CA PRO A 40 -12.29 -34.50 -9.84
C PRO A 40 -11.90 -35.07 -11.19
N SER A 41 -12.80 -34.95 -12.16
CA SER A 41 -12.55 -35.41 -13.51
C SER A 41 -11.33 -34.70 -14.08
N PHE A 42 -10.61 -35.35 -14.99
CA PHE A 42 -9.42 -34.76 -15.63
C PHE A 42 -9.74 -33.39 -16.24
N GLU A 43 -10.96 -33.19 -16.74
CA GLU A 43 -11.42 -31.91 -17.28
C GLU A 43 -11.63 -30.84 -16.19
N GLU A 44 -12.15 -31.20 -15.02
CA GLU A 44 -12.24 -30.30 -13.86
C GLU A 44 -10.85 -29.93 -13.32
N GLU A 45 -9.92 -30.89 -13.30
CA GLU A 45 -8.53 -30.68 -12.89
C GLU A 45 -7.81 -29.75 -13.88
N GLN A 46 -8.01 -29.94 -15.20
CA GLN A 46 -7.50 -29.03 -16.23
C GLN A 46 -8.13 -27.63 -16.13
N GLN A 47 -9.41 -27.53 -15.79
CA GLN A 47 -10.12 -26.26 -15.68
C GLN A 47 -9.74 -25.47 -14.41
N GLU A 48 -9.40 -26.16 -13.32
CA GLU A 48 -8.87 -25.57 -12.08
C GLU A 48 -7.40 -25.16 -12.23
N LEU A 49 -6.60 -25.93 -12.98
CA LEU A 49 -5.26 -25.55 -13.44
C LEU A 49 -5.29 -24.32 -14.36
N GLN A 50 -6.21 -24.24 -15.33
CA GLN A 50 -6.38 -23.05 -16.17
C GLN A 50 -6.86 -21.83 -15.36
N LYS A 51 -7.79 -22.02 -14.42
CA LYS A 51 -8.23 -20.94 -13.51
C LYS A 51 -7.09 -20.45 -12.62
N SER A 52 -6.29 -21.34 -12.05
CA SER A 52 -5.14 -20.99 -11.22
C SER A 52 -4.00 -20.34 -12.01
N LEU A 53 -3.72 -20.81 -13.24
CA LEU A 53 -2.74 -20.16 -14.13
C LEU A 53 -3.17 -18.74 -14.52
N SER A 54 -4.46 -18.52 -14.81
CA SER A 54 -4.95 -17.20 -15.24
C SER A 54 -4.96 -16.15 -14.12
N LYS A 55 -5.00 -16.58 -12.85
CA LYS A 55 -5.33 -15.71 -11.71
C LYS A 55 -4.13 -15.24 -10.88
N ASP A 56 -2.90 -15.59 -11.24
CA ASP A 56 -1.77 -15.36 -10.31
C ASP A 56 -0.51 -14.68 -10.88
N TRP A 57 -0.39 -14.50 -12.19
CA TRP A 57 0.81 -13.87 -12.79
C TRP A 57 0.51 -12.59 -13.56
N CYS A 58 -0.48 -12.59 -14.46
CA CYS A 58 -0.87 -11.37 -15.19
C CYS A 58 -1.40 -10.29 -14.24
N ASP A 59 -2.34 -10.61 -13.35
CA ASP A 59 -2.88 -9.64 -12.39
C ASP A 59 -1.81 -9.10 -11.42
N LYS A 60 -0.82 -9.91 -11.07
CA LYS A 60 0.31 -9.45 -10.25
C LYS A 60 1.22 -8.52 -11.02
N MET A 61 1.54 -8.85 -12.27
CA MET A 61 2.36 -8.03 -13.16
C MET A 61 1.67 -6.70 -13.51
N ASP A 62 0.35 -6.71 -13.73
CA ASP A 62 -0.43 -5.50 -14.01
C ASP A 62 -0.59 -4.62 -12.75
N ASN A 63 -0.71 -5.24 -11.58
CA ASN A 63 -0.71 -4.53 -10.30
C ASN A 63 0.69 -3.96 -9.97
N GLU A 64 1.76 -4.68 -10.32
CA GLU A 64 3.14 -4.18 -10.23
C GLU A 64 3.38 -3.03 -11.21
N GLU A 65 2.98 -3.16 -12.47
CA GLU A 65 3.13 -2.12 -13.49
C GLU A 65 2.29 -0.87 -13.16
N ALA A 66 1.09 -1.03 -12.59
CA ALA A 66 0.28 0.08 -12.10
C ALA A 66 0.93 0.78 -10.89
N GLU A 67 1.53 0.04 -9.97
CA GLU A 67 2.29 0.60 -8.84
C GLU A 67 3.59 1.25 -9.33
N GLU A 68 4.26 0.69 -10.33
CA GLU A 68 5.43 1.27 -11.00
C GLU A 68 5.06 2.55 -11.75
N LYS A 69 3.92 2.60 -12.44
CA LYS A 69 3.39 3.81 -13.10
C LYS A 69 3.05 4.89 -12.07
N LYS A 70 2.47 4.52 -10.91
CA LYS A 70 2.23 5.46 -9.80
C LYS A 70 3.54 5.98 -9.21
N LEU A 71 4.52 5.10 -9.01
CA LEU A 71 5.84 5.45 -8.51
C LEU A 71 6.59 6.32 -9.52
N HIS A 72 6.52 5.99 -10.80
CA HIS A 72 7.10 6.75 -11.90
C HIS A 72 6.47 8.13 -12.01
N SER A 73 5.14 8.21 -11.96
CA SER A 73 4.40 9.46 -11.87
C SER A 73 4.82 10.29 -10.65
N PHE A 74 5.05 9.65 -9.50
CA PHE A 74 5.54 10.32 -8.28
C PHE A 74 6.98 10.82 -8.41
N VAL A 75 7.87 10.05 -9.03
CA VAL A 75 9.26 10.45 -9.31
C VAL A 75 9.30 11.61 -10.31
N LEU A 76 8.47 11.57 -11.36
CA LEU A 76 8.34 12.67 -12.32
C LEU A 76 7.77 13.94 -11.66
N TYR A 77 6.75 13.78 -10.81
CA TYR A 77 6.23 14.86 -9.97
C TYR A 77 7.38 15.50 -9.17
N LEU A 78 8.15 14.71 -8.42
CA LEU A 78 9.26 15.22 -7.61
C LEU A 78 10.37 15.89 -8.44
N LYS A 79 10.68 15.34 -9.62
CA LYS A 79 11.64 15.92 -10.56
C LYS A 79 11.16 17.29 -11.08
N GLN A 80 9.85 17.45 -11.30
CA GLN A 80 9.26 18.72 -11.73
C GLN A 80 9.28 19.79 -10.62
N PHE A 81 9.19 19.41 -9.34
CA PHE A 81 9.43 20.34 -8.21
C PHE A 81 10.91 20.72 -8.06
N SER A 82 11.83 19.83 -8.46
CA SER A 82 13.29 20.03 -8.33
C SER A 82 13.87 21.12 -9.24
N VAL A 83 13.15 21.49 -10.31
CA VAL A 83 13.61 22.50 -11.30
C VAL A 83 13.75 23.90 -10.69
N HIS A 84 13.16 24.14 -9.51
CA HIS A 84 13.17 25.45 -8.85
C HIS A 84 14.21 25.64 -7.72
N GLU A 85 14.95 24.59 -7.30
CA GLU A 85 15.77 24.67 -6.06
C GLU A 85 17.21 24.11 -6.14
N ASN A 86 17.74 23.73 -7.32
CA ASN A 86 19.11 23.16 -7.47
C ASN A 86 19.44 22.00 -6.50
N LYS A 87 18.44 21.24 -6.03
CA LYS A 87 18.65 20.08 -5.16
C LYS A 87 19.13 18.88 -5.95
N THR A 88 20.09 18.16 -5.39
CA THR A 88 20.59 16.92 -5.97
C THR A 88 19.54 15.80 -5.85
N THR A 89 19.62 14.80 -6.74
CA THR A 89 18.73 13.62 -6.71
C THR A 89 18.86 12.82 -5.40
N GLU A 90 20.04 12.85 -4.78
CA GLU A 90 20.31 12.19 -3.50
C GLU A 90 19.54 12.88 -2.35
N GLU A 91 19.54 14.21 -2.31
CA GLU A 91 18.81 15.00 -1.31
C GLU A 91 17.29 14.84 -1.45
N LEU A 92 16.79 14.80 -2.69
CA LEU A 92 15.37 14.56 -2.95
C LEU A 92 14.95 13.18 -2.44
N LEU A 93 15.78 12.16 -2.64
CA LEU A 93 15.51 10.81 -2.15
C LEU A 93 15.57 10.71 -0.62
N GLY A 94 16.48 11.45 0.01
CA GLY A 94 16.57 11.56 1.47
C GLY A 94 15.33 12.17 2.13
N SER A 95 14.58 13.00 1.38
CA SER A 95 13.33 13.63 1.82
C SER A 95 12.08 12.75 1.71
N ILE A 96 12.24 11.49 1.28
CA ILE A 96 11.14 10.54 1.06
C ILE A 96 11.19 9.40 2.08
N GLU A 97 10.01 9.04 2.59
CA GLU A 97 9.80 7.82 3.36
C GLU A 97 9.63 6.63 2.42
N CYS A 98 10.54 5.67 2.51
CA CYS A 98 10.55 4.46 1.68
C CYS A 98 10.27 3.19 2.48
N CYS A 99 10.24 3.24 3.83
CA CYS A 99 10.03 2.05 4.64
C CYS A 99 8.61 1.50 4.46
N PRO A 100 8.42 0.26 3.94
CA PRO A 100 7.08 -0.29 3.69
C PRO A 100 6.22 -0.38 4.97
N LYS A 101 6.84 -0.72 6.11
CA LYS A 101 6.15 -0.80 7.41
C LYS A 101 5.55 0.54 7.83
N GLU A 102 6.30 1.63 7.68
CA GLU A 102 5.79 2.97 7.98
C GLU A 102 4.73 3.40 6.97
N LEU A 103 4.92 3.13 5.67
CA LEU A 103 3.94 3.47 4.63
C LEU A 103 2.59 2.76 4.85
N VAL A 104 2.59 1.48 5.19
CA VAL A 104 1.38 0.71 5.53
C VAL A 104 0.68 1.30 6.75
N ARG A 105 1.43 1.59 7.82
CA ARG A 105 0.88 2.21 9.04
C ARG A 105 0.28 3.59 8.74
N ARG A 106 0.99 4.43 8.00
CA ARG A 106 0.54 5.78 7.58
C ARG A 106 -0.72 5.69 6.72
N GLN A 107 -0.76 4.76 5.77
CA GLN A 107 -1.93 4.51 4.93
C GLN A 107 -3.14 4.07 5.78
N LYS A 108 -2.94 3.20 6.77
CA LYS A 108 -4.01 2.79 7.70
C LYS A 108 -4.62 4.00 8.42
N GLU A 109 -3.78 4.90 8.94
CA GLU A 109 -4.26 6.11 9.62
C GLU A 109 -4.97 7.09 8.68
N ILE A 110 -4.50 7.25 7.44
CA ILE A 110 -5.20 8.05 6.43
C ILE A 110 -6.56 7.43 6.11
N SER A 111 -6.61 6.11 5.93
CA SER A 111 -7.83 5.38 5.55
C SER A 111 -8.90 5.50 6.63
N LYS A 112 -8.52 5.38 7.91
CA LYS A 112 -9.45 5.65 9.04
C LYS A 112 -10.11 7.02 8.96
N GLY A 113 -9.35 8.07 8.59
CA GLY A 113 -9.92 9.41 8.42
C GLY A 113 -10.86 9.50 7.23
N LYS A 114 -10.51 8.89 6.09
CA LYS A 114 -11.33 8.91 4.88
C LYS A 114 -12.61 8.08 4.96
N LEU A 115 -12.62 7.04 5.79
CA LEU A 115 -13.81 6.21 6.05
C LEU A 115 -14.81 6.90 6.99
N SER A 116 -14.47 8.06 7.57
CA SER A 116 -15.40 8.79 8.44
C SER A 116 -16.50 9.50 7.63
N LYS A 117 -17.72 9.52 8.16
CA LYS A 117 -18.86 10.25 7.58
C LYS A 117 -18.55 11.75 7.40
N VAL A 118 -17.79 12.32 8.32
CA VAL A 118 -17.32 13.71 8.26
C VAL A 118 -16.48 13.97 7.01
N TYR A 119 -15.58 13.05 6.66
CA TYR A 119 -14.79 13.19 5.43
C TYR A 119 -15.65 13.03 4.17
N GLU A 120 -16.61 12.13 4.19
CA GLU A 120 -17.57 11.94 3.10
C GLU A 120 -18.35 13.23 2.83
N ALA A 121 -18.97 13.81 3.87
CA ALA A 121 -19.68 15.08 3.80
C ALA A 121 -18.76 16.23 3.33
N TYR A 122 -17.53 16.31 3.86
CA TYR A 122 -16.55 17.29 3.40
C TYR A 122 -16.23 17.12 1.90
N ALA A 123 -16.07 15.88 1.43
CA ALA A 123 -15.71 15.59 0.05
C ALA A 123 -16.86 15.88 -0.93
N SER A 124 -18.11 15.67 -0.52
CA SER A 124 -19.30 16.02 -1.31
C SER A 124 -19.52 17.53 -1.37
N THR A 125 -19.36 18.24 -0.25
CA THR A 125 -19.58 19.69 -0.18
C THR A 125 -18.48 20.49 -0.88
N ILE A 126 -17.22 20.03 -0.79
CA ILE A 126 -16.07 20.76 -1.33
C ILE A 126 -15.29 19.88 -2.33
N PRO A 127 -15.59 20.00 -3.65
CA PRO A 127 -14.89 19.30 -4.71
C PRO A 127 -13.38 19.53 -4.70
N ARG A 128 -12.60 18.54 -5.14
CA ARG A 128 -11.12 18.62 -5.09
C ARG A 128 -10.52 19.87 -5.76
N LYS A 129 -11.13 20.33 -6.86
CA LYS A 129 -10.63 21.47 -7.65
C LYS A 129 -10.87 22.82 -6.96
N SER A 130 -11.88 22.94 -6.08
CA SER A 130 -12.18 24.17 -5.34
C SER A 130 -11.48 24.26 -3.98
N ARG A 131 -10.67 23.26 -3.60
CA ARG A 131 -9.97 23.24 -2.31
C ARG A 131 -8.81 24.23 -2.27
N THR A 132 -9.02 25.33 -1.57
CA THR A 132 -7.98 26.31 -1.19
C THR A 132 -7.06 25.82 -0.05
N ARG A 133 -6.09 26.66 0.37
CA ARG A 133 -5.14 26.39 1.48
C ARG A 133 -5.83 26.25 2.84
N GLN A 134 -6.99 26.85 3.03
CA GLN A 134 -7.75 26.83 4.28
C GLN A 134 -8.44 25.49 4.50
N HIS A 135 -8.61 24.66 3.47
CA HIS A 135 -9.27 23.37 3.60
C HIS A 135 -8.33 22.27 4.15
N PRO A 136 -8.87 21.26 4.85
CA PRO A 136 -8.09 20.13 5.36
C PRO A 136 -7.48 19.33 4.20
N ARG A 137 -6.15 19.17 4.21
CA ARG A 137 -5.41 18.34 3.25
C ARG A 137 -4.92 17.07 3.93
N THR A 138 -5.11 15.94 3.24
CA THR A 138 -4.59 14.65 3.71
C THR A 138 -3.06 14.70 3.78
N PRO A 139 -2.45 14.34 4.93
CA PRO A 139 -1.00 14.27 5.05
C PRO A 139 -0.36 13.33 4.03
N CYS A 140 0.77 13.71 3.45
CA CYS A 140 1.50 12.88 2.50
C CYS A 140 2.21 11.73 3.23
N LYS A 141 1.85 10.48 2.93
CA LYS A 141 2.48 9.30 3.55
C LYS A 141 3.96 9.11 3.18
N TYR A 142 4.38 9.65 2.04
CA TYR A 142 5.76 9.53 1.52
C TYR A 142 6.68 10.65 2.01
N ALA A 143 6.19 11.68 2.69
CA ALA A 143 7.06 12.75 3.18
C ALA A 143 7.93 12.25 4.34
N LYS A 144 9.25 12.50 4.31
CA LYS A 144 10.13 12.19 5.44
C LYS A 144 9.76 13.08 6.62
N MET A 145 9.37 12.45 7.70
CA MET A 145 9.05 13.12 8.96
C MET A 145 9.15 12.13 10.11
N SER A 146 9.35 12.66 11.32
CA SER A 146 9.36 11.84 12.52
C SER A 146 7.99 11.17 12.73
N ARG A 147 8.00 10.06 13.47
CA ARG A 147 6.77 9.34 13.84
C ARG A 147 5.73 10.27 14.48
N ARG A 148 6.17 11.09 15.45
CA ARG A 148 5.32 12.05 16.15
C ARG A 148 4.86 13.19 15.24
N GLY A 149 5.69 13.61 14.28
CA GLY A 149 5.32 14.60 13.27
C GLY A 149 4.16 14.12 12.39
N PHE A 150 4.22 12.86 11.93
CA PHE A 150 3.14 12.29 11.13
C PHE A 150 1.85 12.12 11.94
N ASP A 151 1.95 11.57 13.16
CA ASP A 151 0.79 11.36 14.03
C ASP A 151 0.13 12.71 14.41
N GLY A 152 0.93 13.76 14.64
CA GLY A 152 0.45 15.13 14.84
C GLY A 152 -0.27 15.71 13.62
N ALA A 153 0.29 15.51 12.41
CA ALA A 153 -0.34 15.94 11.17
C ALA A 153 -1.70 15.24 10.93
N ILE A 154 -1.79 13.93 11.23
CA ILE A 154 -3.06 13.18 11.17
C ILE A 154 -4.07 13.74 12.16
N LYS A 155 -3.66 13.99 13.41
CA LYS A 155 -4.54 14.56 14.44
C LYS A 155 -5.08 15.92 14.03
N ALA A 156 -4.20 16.81 13.54
CA ALA A 156 -4.59 18.13 13.06
C ALA A 156 -5.52 18.06 11.86
N TRP A 157 -5.23 17.17 10.89
CA TRP A 157 -6.08 16.95 9.72
C TRP A 157 -7.48 16.46 10.10
N ARG A 158 -7.58 15.45 10.98
CA ARG A 158 -8.88 14.94 11.45
C ARG A 158 -9.68 15.99 12.22
N ARG A 159 -9.05 16.72 13.15
CA ARG A 159 -9.71 17.83 13.85
C ARG A 159 -10.28 18.85 12.87
N LYS A 160 -9.48 19.22 11.87
CA LYS A 160 -9.89 20.19 10.85
C LYS A 160 -11.02 19.69 9.97
N LEU A 161 -11.17 18.38 9.75
CA LEU A 161 -12.31 17.85 9.00
C LEU A 161 -13.64 18.11 9.70
N HIS A 162 -13.69 17.99 11.03
CA HIS A 162 -14.89 18.27 11.81
C HIS A 162 -15.32 19.75 11.76
N GLU A 163 -14.41 20.68 11.44
CA GLU A 163 -14.75 22.08 11.23
C GLU A 163 -15.58 22.30 9.94
N PHE A 164 -15.52 21.36 8.98
CA PHE A 164 -16.24 21.46 7.69
C PHE A 164 -17.41 20.49 7.55
N GLY A 165 -17.33 19.33 8.20
CA GLY A 165 -18.43 18.38 8.33
C GLY A 165 -18.82 18.31 9.80
N ALA A 166 -19.54 19.33 10.28
CA ALA A 166 -20.17 19.27 11.59
C ALA A 166 -21.12 18.06 11.60
N GLU A 167 -21.03 17.23 12.65
CA GLU A 167 -22.11 16.29 12.98
C GLU A 167 -23.36 17.06 13.42
#